data_AF-Q9VBC1-F1
#
_entry.id   AF-Q9VBC1-F1
#
_cell.length_a   1.000
_cell.length_b   1.000
_cell.length_c   1.000
_cell.angle_alpha   90.00
_cell.angle_beta   90.00
_cell.angle_gamma   90.00
#
_symmetry.space_group_name_H-M   'P 1'
#
loop_
_entity.id
_entity.type
_entity.pdbx_description
1 polymer ?
#
loop_
_entity_poly.entity_id
_entity_poly.type
_entity_poly.pdbx_seq_one_letter_code
_entity_poly.pdbx_strand_id
1 'polypeptide(L)'
;MSGRDYNGEPGCRSAEELGQSYRHFWDPTAYWQCGGKSMEEERERDRDWERERPAQLQRCPANELFYDRERRCVKWKHWQWTEPQDPPTKPRK
;
A
#
# COMPACT_ATOMS: atom_id res chain seq x y z
N MET A 1 -9.89 22.14 0.94
CA MET A 1 -9.62 20.84 1.60
C MET A 1 -8.53 20.15 0.80
N SER A 2 -7.36 19.91 1.41
CA SER A 2 -6.16 19.34 0.79
C SER A 2 -6.46 18.02 0.09
N GLY A 3 -6.55 18.07 -1.24
CA GLY A 3 -6.66 16.88 -2.10
C GLY A 3 -5.31 16.38 -2.61
N ARG A 4 -4.18 16.85 -2.05
CA ARG A 4 -2.84 16.57 -2.57
C ARG A 4 -2.13 15.40 -1.88
N ASP A 5 -2.69 14.86 -0.81
CA ASP A 5 -2.05 13.82 -0.01
C ASP A 5 -2.51 12.40 -0.41
N TYR A 6 -3.03 12.22 -1.63
CA TYR A 6 -3.35 10.88 -2.10
C TYR A 6 -2.06 10.11 -2.36
N ASN A 7 -1.87 9.06 -1.58
CA ASN A 7 -0.67 8.23 -1.50
C ASN A 7 -0.82 6.90 -2.26
N GLY A 8 -1.89 6.73 -3.03
CA GLY A 8 -2.19 5.50 -3.75
C GLY A 8 -2.82 4.42 -2.89
N GLU A 9 -3.39 4.76 -1.74
CA GLU A 9 -4.05 3.78 -0.87
C GLU A 9 -5.21 3.09 -1.64
N PRO A 10 -5.20 1.74 -1.70
CA PRO A 10 -6.30 0.94 -2.20
C PRO A 10 -7.41 0.79 -1.17
N GLY A 11 -8.65 0.64 -1.64
CA GLY A 11 -9.80 0.37 -0.76
C GLY A 11 -9.91 -1.10 -0.33
N CYS A 12 -9.17 -2.02 -0.96
CA CYS A 12 -9.24 -3.47 -0.71
C CYS A 12 -10.66 -4.05 -0.78
N ARG A 13 -11.49 -3.55 -1.70
CA ARG A 13 -12.90 -3.96 -1.85
C ARG A 13 -13.10 -4.97 -2.98
N SER A 14 -12.20 -5.02 -3.96
CA SER A 14 -12.23 -6.02 -5.03
C SER A 14 -11.49 -7.28 -4.61
N ALA A 15 -12.02 -8.45 -4.99
CA ALA A 15 -11.30 -9.73 -4.87
C ALA A 15 -9.96 -9.73 -5.61
N GLU A 16 -9.81 -8.92 -6.65
CA GLU A 16 -8.55 -8.73 -7.38
C GLU A 16 -7.51 -7.96 -6.56
N GLU A 17 -7.94 -7.09 -5.64
CA GLU A 17 -7.04 -6.36 -4.74
C GLU A 17 -6.60 -7.24 -3.58
N LEU A 18 -7.46 -8.14 -3.10
CA LEU A 18 -7.16 -9.01 -1.96
C LEU A 18 -5.97 -9.93 -2.28
N GLY A 19 -4.89 -9.79 -1.49
CA GLY A 19 -3.63 -10.50 -1.67
C GLY A 19 -2.64 -9.78 -2.60
N GLN A 20 -3.04 -8.67 -3.23
CA GLN A 20 -2.14 -7.85 -4.04
C GLN A 20 -1.45 -6.77 -3.21
N SER A 21 -0.28 -6.39 -3.72
CA SER A 21 0.51 -5.25 -3.22
C SER A 21 0.54 -4.14 -4.28
N TYR A 22 0.39 -2.89 -3.82
CA TYR A 22 0.31 -1.68 -4.63
C TYR A 22 1.39 -0.70 -4.19
N ARG A 23 1.99 0.02 -5.14
CA ARG A 23 3.06 0.96 -4.84
C ARG A 23 2.54 2.24 -4.18
N HIS A 24 3.25 2.74 -3.17
CA HIS A 24 2.98 4.07 -2.63
C HIS A 24 3.44 5.16 -3.60
N PHE A 25 2.60 6.16 -3.84
CA PHE A 25 2.81 7.14 -4.92
C PHE A 25 4.06 8.00 -4.72
N TRP A 26 4.34 8.36 -3.46
CA TRP A 26 5.42 9.29 -3.10
C TRP A 26 6.64 8.61 -2.49
N ASP A 27 6.48 7.39 -1.98
CA ASP A 27 7.51 6.70 -1.19
C ASP A 27 7.82 5.36 -1.86
N PRO A 28 8.93 5.24 -2.59
CA PRO A 28 9.28 3.99 -3.25
C PRO A 28 9.72 2.90 -2.26
N THR A 29 9.98 3.24 -1.00
CA THR A 29 10.28 2.26 0.06
C THR A 29 9.02 1.67 0.66
N ALA A 30 7.85 2.26 0.39
CA ALA A 30 6.59 1.84 0.97
C ALA A 30 5.61 1.31 -0.10
N TYR A 31 4.73 0.42 0.33
CA TYR A 31 3.71 -0.19 -0.51
C TYR A 31 2.49 -0.57 0.32
N TRP A 32 1.34 -0.57 -0.31
CA TRP A 32 0.06 -0.95 0.28
C TRP A 32 -0.20 -2.43 0.03
N GLN A 33 -0.60 -3.17 1.05
CA GLN A 33 -1.00 -4.56 0.92
C GLN A 33 -2.44 -4.75 1.35
N CYS A 34 -3.24 -5.35 0.47
CA CYS A 34 -4.62 -5.71 0.74
C CYS A 34 -4.72 -7.16 1.21
N GLY A 35 -5.48 -7.44 2.27
CA GLY A 35 -5.71 -8.81 2.76
C GLY A 35 -4.61 -9.41 3.64
N GLY A 36 -3.59 -8.62 4.01
CA GLY A 36 -2.56 -9.05 4.96
C GLY A 36 -3.16 -9.38 6.33
N LYS A 37 -2.74 -10.52 6.91
CA LYS A 37 -2.98 -10.89 8.31
C LYS A 37 -1.90 -10.32 9.24
N SER A 38 -1.32 -9.16 8.97
CA SER A 38 -0.51 -8.42 9.96
C SER A 38 -1.49 -7.62 10.82
N MET A 39 -1.68 -7.80 12.14
CA MET A 39 -0.73 -8.18 13.19
C MET A 39 0.57 -7.40 12.99
N GLU A 40 0.60 -6.11 13.35
CA GLU A 40 1.46 -5.63 14.46
C GLU A 40 1.46 -4.11 14.63
N GLU A 41 1.21 -3.27 13.62
CA GLU A 41 1.42 -1.81 13.75
C GLU A 41 0.19 -0.94 14.09
N GLU A 42 -1.05 -1.38 13.85
CA GLU A 42 -2.25 -0.60 14.25
C GLU A 42 -2.67 -0.82 15.72
N ARG A 43 -1.80 -1.42 16.54
CA ARG A 43 -2.09 -1.78 17.95
C ARG A 43 -2.32 -0.60 18.90
N GLU A 44 -2.11 0.66 18.54
CA GLU A 44 -2.01 1.73 19.55
C GLU A 44 -2.90 2.97 19.45
N ARG A 45 -3.90 3.12 18.55
CA ARG A 45 -4.80 4.29 18.77
C ARG A 45 -6.28 4.27 18.41
N ASP A 46 -6.79 3.55 17.41
CA ASP A 46 -8.20 3.68 17.07
C ASP A 46 -9.06 2.47 17.46
N ARG A 47 -9.97 2.72 18.40
CA ARG A 47 -10.86 1.74 19.04
C ARG A 47 -12.26 1.75 18.41
N ASP A 48 -12.40 2.21 17.16
CA ASP A 48 -13.66 2.19 16.40
C ASP A 48 -13.66 1.03 15.39
N TRP A 49 -14.23 -0.07 15.86
CA TRP A 49 -14.16 -1.41 15.28
C TRP A 49 -15.43 -1.68 14.48
N GLU A 50 -15.45 -1.44 13.17
CA GLU A 50 -16.38 -2.09 12.20
C GLU A 50 -16.25 -1.62 10.73
N ARG A 51 -15.33 -0.71 10.40
CA ARG A 51 -15.13 -0.29 9.00
C ARG A 51 -14.21 -1.27 8.27
N GLU A 52 -14.51 -1.42 6.97
CA GLU A 52 -13.72 -2.16 5.99
C GLU A 52 -12.21 -2.08 6.28
N ARG A 53 -11.51 -3.22 6.28
CA ARG A 53 -10.08 -3.27 6.63
C ARG A 53 -9.29 -2.47 5.58
N PRO A 54 -8.67 -1.34 5.94
CA PRO A 54 -7.92 -0.54 5.00
C PRO A 54 -6.67 -1.29 4.54
N ALA A 55 -6.11 -0.85 3.42
CA ALA A 55 -4.82 -1.36 2.96
C ALA A 55 -3.74 -1.08 3.99
N GLN A 56 -2.89 -2.08 4.23
CA GLN A 56 -1.82 -1.96 5.21
C GLN A 56 -0.59 -1.35 4.53
N LEU A 57 -0.07 -0.25 5.09
CA LEU A 57 1.21 0.30 4.65
C LEU A 57 2.33 -0.62 5.13
N GLN A 58 3.10 -1.15 4.20
CA GLN A 58 4.26 -1.99 4.45
C GLN A 58 5.49 -1.30 3.89
N ARG A 59 6.65 -1.53 4.51
CA ARG A 59 7.93 -0.97 4.09
C ARG A 59 8.87 -2.07 3.65
N CYS A 60 9.57 -1.80 2.55
CA CYS A 60 10.65 -2.66 2.09
C CYS A 60 11.85 -2.60 3.05
N PRO A 61 12.67 -3.66 3.09
CA PRO A 61 13.95 -3.66 3.81
C PRO A 61 14.87 -2.52 3.36
N ALA A 62 15.87 -2.20 4.19
CA ALA A 62 16.85 -1.17 3.86
C ALA A 62 17.56 -1.47 2.53
N ASN A 63 17.70 -0.44 1.68
CA ASN A 63 18.25 -0.51 0.31
C ASN A 63 17.39 -1.28 -0.71
N GLU A 64 16.13 -1.55 -0.37
CA GLU A 64 15.14 -2.12 -1.28
C GLU A 64 13.98 -1.15 -1.50
N LEU A 65 13.44 -1.19 -2.71
CA LEU A 65 12.34 -0.34 -3.15
C LEU A 65 11.26 -1.23 -3.75
N PHE A 66 10.00 -0.90 -3.50
CA PHE A 66 8.87 -1.64 -4.03
C PHE A 66 8.76 -1.42 -5.53
N TYR A 67 8.87 -2.50 -6.29
CA TYR A 67 8.76 -2.48 -7.73
C TYR A 67 7.39 -2.96 -8.16
N ASP A 68 6.58 -2.04 -8.66
CA ASP A 68 5.19 -2.27 -9.04
C ASP A 68 5.04 -3.41 -10.08
N ARG A 69 5.98 -3.48 -11.04
CA ARG A 69 6.01 -4.53 -12.07
C ARG A 69 6.12 -5.93 -11.54
N GLU A 70 6.89 -6.12 -10.47
CA GLU A 70 7.09 -7.44 -9.85
C GLU A 70 6.30 -7.61 -8.55
N ARG A 71 5.59 -6.56 -8.12
CA ARG A 71 4.85 -6.48 -6.85
C ARG A 71 5.68 -6.94 -5.65
N ARG A 72 6.97 -6.62 -5.65
CA ARG A 72 7.92 -7.00 -4.60
C ARG A 72 9.00 -5.94 -4.39
N CYS A 73 9.63 -6.01 -3.23
CA CYS A 73 10.82 -5.23 -2.92
C CYS A 73 12.01 -5.76 -3.74
N VAL A 74 12.66 -4.87 -4.48
CA VAL A 74 13.89 -5.16 -5.25
C VAL A 74 14.99 -4.22 -4.79
N LYS A 75 16.26 -4.62 -4.95
CA LYS A 75 17.39 -3.74 -4.64
C LYS A 75 17.30 -2.45 -5.44
N TRP A 76 17.64 -1.32 -4.83
CA TRP A 76 17.59 0.01 -5.45
C TRP A 76 18.27 0.07 -6.84
N LYS A 77 19.35 -0.71 -7.05
CA LYS A 77 20.08 -0.79 -8.33
C LYS A 77 19.25 -1.37 -9.48
N HIS A 78 18.31 -2.25 -9.18
CA HIS A 78 17.41 -2.88 -10.16
C HIS A 78 16.05 -2.18 -10.22
N TRP A 79 15.75 -1.35 -9.22
CA TRP A 79 14.51 -0.61 -9.18
C TRP A 79 14.49 0.47 -10.25
N GLN A 80 13.41 0.52 -11.00
CA GLN A 80 13.15 1.55 -11.98
C GLN A 80 11.88 2.28 -11.61
N TRP A 81 11.90 3.61 -11.75
CA TRP A 81 10.68 4.39 -11.57
C TRP A 81 9.67 3.99 -12.64
N THR A 82 8.54 3.44 -12.20
CA THR A 82 7.35 3.23 -13.01
C THR A 82 6.26 4.22 -12.60
N GLU A 83 5.35 4.54 -13.52
CA GLU A 83 4.16 5.30 -13.18
C GLU A 83 3.32 4.51 -12.16
N PRO A 84 2.88 5.12 -11.06
CA PRO A 84 2.00 4.45 -10.10
C PRO A 84 0.67 4.09 -10.76
N GLN A 85 0.25 2.83 -10.64
CA GLN A 85 -1.06 2.40 -11.13
C GLN A 85 -2.10 2.68 -10.05
N ASP A 86 -3.14 3.44 -10.39
CA ASP A 86 -4.28 3.65 -9.50
C ASP A 86 -4.94 2.29 -9.18
N PRO A 87 -5.17 1.98 -7.90
CA PRO A 87 -5.91 0.78 -7.53
C PRO A 87 -7.36 0.88 -8.04
N PRO A 88 -8.00 -0.26 -8.35
CA PRO A 88 -9.35 -0.28 -8.89
C PRO A 88 -10.37 0.29 -7.89
N THR A 89 -10.09 0.20 -6.59
CA THR A 89 -10.93 0.84 -5.57
C THR A 89 -10.12 1.81 -4.70
N LYS A 90 -10.75 2.94 -4.37
CA LYS A 90 -10.23 3.93 -3.41
C LYS A 90 -10.81 3.68 -2.02
N PRO A 91 -10.11 4.07 -0.93
CA PRO A 91 -10.66 4.02 0.43
C PRO A 91 -11.89 4.93 0.54
N ARG A 92 -12.84 4.55 1.39
CA ARG A 92 -13.97 5.41 1.74
C ARG A 92 -13.48 6.43 2.77
N LYS A 93 -13.61 7.71 2.43
CA LYS A 93 -13.39 8.84 3.36
C LYS A 93 -14.42 8.82 4.49
#